data_AF-A0A6J8BM58-F1
#
_entry.id   AF-A0A6J8BM58-F1
#
_cell.length_a   1.000
_cell.length_b   1.000
_cell.length_c   1.000
_cell.angle_alpha   90.00
_cell.angle_beta   90.00
_cell.angle_gamma   90.00
#
_symmetry.space_group_name_H-M   'P 1'
#
loop_
_entity.id
_entity.type
_entity.pdbx_description
1 polymer ?
#
loop_
_entity_poly.entity_id
_entity_poly.type
_entity_poly.pdbx_seq_one_letter_code
_entity_poly.pdbx_strand_id
1 'polypeptide(L)'
;MSINATLTFHELKYMDEKDYMCKCNVLDTDGAHSVVMSEPTRILVEIPVRDVRINNQPNQTKYDRKTHNITLTCTAIGDPEPKYTWFKGNNNNTIISWKNHYVIEDVIRNNSGVYTCKAYNKIHNVYYTHSNTVEIDIGKLNIALLFLKAIDVACHTTS
;
A
#
# COMPACT_ATOMS: atom_id res chain seq x y z
N MET A 1 48.94 -4.97 15.66
CA MET A 1 47.87 -3.95 15.78
C MET A 1 46.87 -4.20 14.67
N SER A 2 45.58 -4.41 14.97
CA SER A 2 44.55 -4.28 13.95
C SER A 2 44.10 -2.82 13.90
N ILE A 3 44.03 -2.26 12.70
CA ILE A 3 43.45 -0.93 12.47
C ILE A 3 42.06 -1.20 11.89
N ASN A 4 41.02 -0.66 12.53
CA ASN A 4 39.66 -0.72 12.01
C ASN A 4 39.37 0.55 11.19
N ALA A 5 38.73 0.36 10.04
CA ALA A 5 38.16 1.43 9.25
C ALA A 5 36.64 1.21 9.17
N THR A 6 35.87 2.27 9.19
CA THR A 6 34.40 2.20 9.17
C THR A 6 33.85 3.09 8.07
N LEU A 7 32.98 2.54 7.24
CA LEU A 7 32.17 3.28 6.27
C LEU A 7 30.80 3.54 6.88
N THR A 8 30.36 4.79 6.91
CA THR A 8 29.07 5.18 7.51
C THR A 8 28.23 5.91 6.47
N PHE A 9 26.99 5.46 6.30
CA PHE A 9 25.99 6.10 5.46
C PHE A 9 25.11 7.00 6.31
N HIS A 10 24.91 8.24 5.85
CA HIS A 10 23.98 9.18 6.46
C HIS A 10 22.80 9.29 5.50
N GLU A 11 21.70 8.62 5.85
CA GLU A 11 20.52 8.39 5.00
C GLU A 11 20.82 7.57 3.74
N LEU A 12 20.33 6.33 3.73
CA LEU A 12 20.48 5.45 2.57
C LEU A 12 19.65 5.97 1.39
N LYS A 13 20.30 6.06 0.23
CA LYS A 13 19.66 6.37 -1.05
C LYS A 13 19.64 5.12 -1.91
N TYR A 14 18.69 5.02 -2.84
CA TYR A 14 18.62 3.91 -3.78
C TYR A 14 19.94 3.65 -4.52
N MET A 15 20.72 4.71 -4.78
CA MET A 15 22.02 4.64 -5.44
C MET A 15 23.15 4.03 -4.59
N ASP A 16 22.91 3.81 -3.30
CA ASP A 16 23.84 3.15 -2.38
C ASP A 16 23.68 1.63 -2.38
N GLU A 17 22.67 1.09 -3.09
CA GLU A 17 22.53 -0.36 -3.28
C GLU A 17 23.59 -0.90 -4.25
N LYS A 18 24.74 -1.30 -3.70
CA LYS A 18 25.91 -1.80 -4.44
C LYS A 18 26.70 -2.80 -3.61
N ASP A 19 27.68 -3.43 -4.25
CA ASP A 19 28.68 -4.25 -3.58
C ASP A 19 29.83 -3.38 -3.08
N TYR A 20 30.16 -3.51 -1.80
CA TYR A 20 31.24 -2.78 -1.14
C TYR A 20 32.34 -3.75 -0.71
N MET A 21 33.59 -3.33 -0.91
CA MET A 21 34.79 -4.06 -0.53
C MET A 21 35.73 -3.14 0.22
N CYS A 22 36.34 -3.63 1.30
CA CYS A 22 37.41 -2.92 1.98
C CYS A 22 38.73 -3.13 1.24
N LYS A 23 39.49 -2.05 1.03
CA LYS A 23 40.83 -2.07 0.45
C LYS A 23 41.86 -1.68 1.51
N CYS A 24 42.77 -2.60 1.82
CA CYS A 24 43.88 -2.37 2.73
C CYS A 24 45.19 -2.26 1.94
N ASN A 25 45.92 -1.15 2.12
CA ASN A 25 47.28 -1.01 1.61
C ASN A 25 48.25 -1.38 2.74
N VAL A 26 49.06 -2.41 2.54
CA VAL A 26 50.03 -2.91 3.51
C VAL A 26 51.42 -2.48 3.06
N LEU A 27 52.15 -1.83 3.96
CA LEU A 27 53.55 -1.44 3.77
C LEU A 27 54.42 -2.41 4.58
N ASP A 28 55.24 -3.18 3.88
CA ASP A 28 56.19 -4.08 4.53
C ASP A 28 57.45 -3.32 4.98
N THR A 29 58.18 -3.90 5.93
CA THR A 29 59.39 -3.30 6.50
C THR A 29 60.51 -3.11 5.48
N ASP A 30 60.50 -3.89 4.40
CA ASP A 30 61.43 -3.80 3.27
C ASP A 30 60.99 -2.77 2.19
N GLY A 31 59.92 -2.02 2.44
CA GLY A 31 59.35 -1.06 1.49
C GLY A 31 58.48 -1.71 0.40
N ALA A 32 58.19 -3.00 0.50
CA ALA A 32 57.25 -3.68 -0.40
C ALA A 32 55.81 -3.25 -0.13
N HIS A 33 55.07 -2.90 -1.18
CA HIS A 33 53.66 -2.55 -1.09
C HIS A 33 52.81 -3.76 -1.50
N SER A 34 51.87 -4.18 -0.64
CA SER A 34 50.85 -5.16 -0.98
C SER A 34 49.45 -4.61 -0.75
N VAL A 35 48.48 -5.10 -1.52
CA VAL A 35 47.07 -4.68 -1.45
C VAL A 35 46.22 -5.90 -1.15
N VAL A 36 45.43 -5.82 -0.08
CA VAL A 36 44.50 -6.88 0.33
C VAL A 36 43.08 -6.34 0.25
N MET A 37 42.18 -7.10 -0.37
CA MET A 37 40.76 -6.77 -0.48
C MET A 37 39.94 -7.71 0.41
N SER A 38 38.84 -7.23 0.98
CA SER A 38 37.85 -8.10 1.63
C SER A 38 36.97 -8.82 0.60
N GLU A 39 36.24 -9.83 1.06
CA GLU A 39 35.07 -10.32 0.33
C GLU A 39 34.05 -9.19 0.12
N PRO A 40 33.33 -9.18 -1.01
CA PRO A 40 32.30 -8.19 -1.27
C PRO A 40 31.10 -8.38 -0.35
N THR A 41 30.56 -7.27 0.16
CA THR A 41 29.29 -7.24 0.88
C THR A 41 28.30 -6.36 0.14
N ARG A 42 27.15 -6.92 -0.23
CA ARG A 42 26.07 -6.17 -0.86
C ARG A 42 25.26 -5.42 0.18
N ILE A 43 25.13 -4.11 0.02
CA ILE A 43 24.19 -3.30 0.77
C ILE A 43 22.88 -3.23 0.00
N LEU A 44 21.74 -3.48 0.66
CA LEU A 44 20.40 -3.34 0.10
C LEU A 44 19.71 -2.13 0.74
N VAL A 45 18.96 -1.38 -0.06
CA VAL A 45 18.26 -0.18 0.41
C VAL A 45 16.77 -0.47 0.53
N GLU A 46 16.27 -0.52 1.76
CA GLU A 46 14.86 -0.80 2.05
C GLU A 46 14.05 0.51 2.18
N ILE A 47 12.83 0.53 1.63
CA ILE A 47 11.90 1.66 1.69
C ILE A 47 10.75 1.30 2.64
N PRO A 48 10.52 2.07 3.73
CA PRO A 48 9.43 1.80 4.66
C PRO A 48 8.06 2.06 4.03
N VAL A 49 7.03 1.35 4.52
CA VAL A 49 5.66 1.49 4.01
C VAL A 49 5.10 2.87 4.30
N ARG A 50 4.68 3.58 3.25
CA ARG A 50 4.02 4.88 3.33
C ARG A 50 2.94 5.02 2.25
N ASP A 51 2.15 6.08 2.37
CA ASP A 51 1.14 6.47 1.39
C ASP A 51 0.09 5.39 1.09
N VAL A 52 -0.45 4.78 2.15
CA VAL A 52 -1.45 3.72 2.03
C VAL A 52 -2.80 4.33 1.68
N ARG A 53 -3.35 3.97 0.51
CA ARG A 53 -4.60 4.55 0.00
C ARG A 53 -5.57 3.46 -0.46
N ILE A 54 -6.86 3.72 -0.22
CA ILE A 54 -7.96 2.90 -0.78
C ILE A 54 -8.53 3.60 -2.02
N ASN A 55 -8.71 2.82 -3.06
CA ASN A 55 -9.44 3.18 -4.27
C ASN A 55 -10.57 2.18 -4.47
N ASN A 56 -11.79 2.66 -4.69
CA ASN A 56 -12.95 1.82 -4.95
C ASN A 56 -13.41 1.97 -6.39
N GLN A 57 -13.88 0.87 -6.98
CA GLN A 57 -14.43 0.82 -8.33
C GLN A 57 -15.79 0.12 -8.31
N PRO A 58 -16.87 0.75 -8.80
CA PRO A 58 -16.96 2.16 -9.22
C PRO A 58 -16.58 3.16 -8.11
N ASN A 59 -15.98 4.30 -8.47
CA ASN A 59 -15.55 5.34 -7.51
C ASN A 59 -16.75 6.13 -6.95
N GLN A 60 -17.47 5.50 -6.01
CA GLN A 60 -18.70 5.99 -5.38
C GLN A 60 -18.75 5.53 -3.92
N THR A 61 -19.49 6.21 -3.05
CA THR A 61 -19.73 5.72 -1.67
C THR A 61 -21.13 5.18 -1.48
N LYS A 62 -22.03 5.45 -2.44
CA LYS A 62 -23.42 5.00 -2.44
C LYS A 62 -23.68 4.10 -3.64
N TYR A 63 -24.18 2.90 -3.38
CA TYR A 63 -24.42 1.87 -4.38
C TYR A 63 -25.87 1.40 -4.36
N ASP A 64 -26.37 0.97 -5.52
CA ASP A 64 -27.67 0.31 -5.65
C ASP A 64 -27.51 -1.20 -5.34
N ARG A 65 -28.60 -1.86 -4.93
CA ARG A 65 -28.67 -3.33 -4.84
C ARG A 65 -28.47 -4.03 -6.20
N LYS A 66 -28.60 -3.31 -7.32
CA LYS A 66 -28.30 -3.83 -8.66
C LYS A 66 -26.81 -3.77 -9.02
N THR A 67 -25.97 -3.13 -8.21
CA THR A 67 -24.53 -3.16 -8.41
C THR A 67 -24.07 -4.61 -8.30
N HIS A 68 -23.39 -5.12 -9.33
CA HIS A 68 -22.97 -6.53 -9.33
C HIS A 68 -21.73 -6.72 -8.47
N ASN A 69 -20.72 -5.86 -8.65
CA ASN A 69 -19.47 -5.92 -7.92
C ASN A 69 -18.96 -4.54 -7.50
N ILE A 70 -18.29 -4.50 -6.36
CA ILE A 70 -17.49 -3.36 -5.92
C ILE A 70 -16.09 -3.88 -5.63
N THR A 71 -15.09 -3.31 -6.29
CA THR A 71 -13.69 -3.66 -6.05
C THR A 71 -13.05 -2.58 -5.20
N LEU A 72 -12.53 -2.95 -4.04
CA LEU A 72 -11.68 -2.10 -3.21
C LEU A 72 -10.22 -2.50 -3.44
N THR A 73 -9.39 -1.55 -3.83
CA THR A 73 -7.96 -1.73 -4.06
C THR A 73 -7.17 -0.87 -3.09
N CYS A 74 -6.16 -1.46 -2.47
CA CYS A 74 -5.26 -0.81 -1.54
C CYS A 74 -3.89 -0.70 -2.18
N THR A 75 -3.33 0.49 -2.15
CA THR A 75 -2.02 0.81 -2.73
C THR A 75 -1.11 1.38 -1.65
N ALA A 76 0.18 1.09 -1.73
CA ALA A 76 1.19 1.59 -0.80
C ALA A 76 2.55 1.68 -1.49
N ILE A 77 3.40 2.59 -1.02
CA ILE A 77 4.82 2.68 -1.39
C ILE A 77 5.62 1.91 -0.36
N GLY A 78 6.48 1.00 -0.78
CA GLY A 78 7.43 0.30 0.08
C GLY A 78 8.27 -0.71 -0.70
N ASP A 79 9.46 -1.00 -0.20
CA ASP A 79 10.39 -1.98 -0.75
C ASP A 79 11.14 -2.65 0.41
N PRO A 80 11.03 -3.97 0.65
CA PRO A 80 10.36 -4.98 -0.17
C PRO A 80 8.87 -4.73 -0.38
N GLU A 81 8.29 -5.36 -1.41
CA GLU A 81 6.88 -5.20 -1.81
C GLU A 81 5.93 -5.30 -0.60
N PRO A 82 5.02 -4.32 -0.40
CA PRO A 82 4.10 -4.33 0.72
C PRO A 82 3.10 -5.47 0.66
N LYS A 83 2.77 -6.01 1.83
CA LYS A 83 1.68 -6.96 2.08
C LYS A 83 0.51 -6.22 2.70
N TYR A 84 -0.70 -6.73 2.45
CA TYR A 84 -1.94 -6.03 2.76
C TYR A 84 -2.84 -6.83 3.71
N THR A 85 -3.68 -6.12 4.44
CA THR A 85 -4.75 -6.70 5.24
C THR A 85 -5.95 -5.77 5.20
N TRP A 86 -7.09 -6.28 4.77
CA TRP A 86 -8.35 -5.56 4.72
C TRP A 86 -9.17 -5.84 5.96
N PHE A 87 -9.85 -4.80 6.44
CA PHE A 87 -10.78 -4.89 7.54
C PHE A 87 -12.13 -4.25 7.21
N LYS A 88 -13.17 -4.78 7.85
CA LYS A 88 -14.51 -4.18 7.86
C LYS A 88 -14.89 -3.80 9.30
N GLY A 89 -15.46 -2.61 9.47
CA GLY A 89 -15.92 -2.04 10.74
C GLY A 89 -15.00 -0.97 11.32
N ASN A 90 -15.54 -0.15 12.24
CA ASN A 90 -14.89 1.07 12.74
C ASN A 90 -13.59 0.86 13.55
N ASN A 91 -13.31 -0.38 13.98
CA ASN A 91 -12.17 -0.71 14.86
C ASN A 91 -11.23 -1.78 14.25
N ASN A 92 -11.27 -2.01 12.94
CA ASN A 92 -10.50 -3.08 12.28
C ASN A 92 -10.78 -4.48 12.88
N ASN A 93 -11.99 -4.72 13.38
CA ASN A 93 -12.31 -5.95 14.13
C ASN A 93 -12.39 -7.21 13.27
N THR A 94 -12.70 -7.08 11.98
CA THR A 94 -12.94 -8.23 11.10
C THR A 94 -12.02 -8.18 9.90
N ILE A 95 -11.08 -9.12 9.82
CA ILE A 95 -10.23 -9.32 8.65
C ILE A 95 -11.06 -9.97 7.54
N ILE A 96 -11.02 -9.40 6.34
CA ILE A 96 -11.81 -9.87 5.19
C ILE A 96 -10.96 -10.29 3.99
N SER A 97 -9.70 -9.85 3.90
CA SER A 97 -8.77 -10.21 2.83
C SER A 97 -7.32 -9.91 3.21
N TRP A 98 -6.39 -10.66 2.62
CA TRP A 98 -4.93 -10.46 2.73
C TRP A 98 -4.29 -10.01 1.40
N LYS A 99 -5.12 -9.82 0.36
CA LYS A 99 -4.68 -9.35 -0.96
C LYS A 99 -4.69 -7.82 -1.00
N ASN A 100 -4.01 -7.25 -1.99
CA ASN A 100 -4.09 -5.81 -2.26
C ASN A 100 -5.49 -5.37 -2.74
N HIS A 101 -6.36 -6.31 -3.12
CA HIS A 101 -7.74 -6.04 -3.50
C HIS A 101 -8.74 -6.90 -2.71
N TYR A 102 -9.94 -6.37 -2.54
CA TYR A 102 -11.11 -7.06 -1.99
C TYR A 102 -12.31 -6.77 -2.87
N VAL A 103 -12.95 -7.82 -3.38
CA VAL A 103 -14.13 -7.71 -4.25
C VAL A 103 -15.35 -8.09 -3.43
N ILE A 104 -16.32 -7.18 -3.38
CA ILE A 104 -17.67 -7.46 -2.91
C ILE A 104 -18.45 -7.94 -4.12
N GLU A 105 -18.68 -9.25 -4.19
CA GLU A 105 -19.55 -9.87 -5.20
C GLU A 105 -20.99 -9.89 -4.71
N ASP A 106 -21.94 -9.88 -5.65
CA ASP A 106 -23.38 -9.94 -5.39
C ASP A 106 -23.84 -8.98 -4.29
N VAL A 107 -23.65 -7.68 -4.55
CA VAL A 107 -23.79 -6.61 -3.55
C VAL A 107 -25.15 -6.67 -2.83
N ILE A 108 -25.11 -6.90 -1.53
CA ILE A 108 -26.25 -6.92 -0.61
C ILE A 108 -26.12 -5.84 0.47
N ARG A 109 -27.25 -5.44 1.08
CA ARG A 109 -27.25 -4.40 2.13
C ARG A 109 -26.28 -4.67 3.27
N ASN A 110 -26.04 -5.93 3.61
CA ASN A 110 -25.12 -6.30 4.69
C ASN A 110 -23.65 -5.99 4.35
N ASN A 111 -23.29 -5.76 3.08
CA ASN A 111 -21.96 -5.27 2.72
C ASN A 111 -21.76 -3.79 3.07
N SER A 112 -22.80 -3.05 3.48
CA SER A 112 -22.62 -1.68 3.93
C SER A 112 -21.72 -1.64 5.17
N GLY A 113 -20.96 -0.56 5.31
CA GLY A 113 -20.08 -0.32 6.44
C GLY A 113 -18.79 0.38 6.05
N VAL A 114 -17.92 0.52 7.04
CA VAL A 114 -16.60 1.16 6.89
C VAL A 114 -15.54 0.11 6.59
N TYR A 115 -14.71 0.39 5.61
CA TYR A 115 -13.61 -0.46 5.16
C TYR A 115 -12.28 0.26 5.34
N THR A 116 -11.28 -0.49 5.80
CA THR A 116 -9.90 -0.01 6.00
C THR A 116 -8.91 -1.04 5.49
N CYS A 117 -7.73 -0.58 5.14
CA CYS A 117 -6.61 -1.41 4.74
C CYS A 117 -5.39 -1.07 5.58
N LYS A 118 -4.58 -2.09 5.86
CA LYS A 118 -3.26 -1.96 6.48
C LYS A 118 -2.23 -2.53 5.53
N ALA A 119 -1.14 -1.81 5.30
CA ALA A 119 -0.01 -2.30 4.53
C ALA A 119 1.25 -2.40 5.42
N TYR A 120 2.08 -3.38 5.14
CA TYR A 120 3.35 -3.60 5.83
C TYR A 120 4.37 -4.29 4.93
N ASN A 121 5.64 -3.99 5.11
CA ASN A 121 6.73 -4.80 4.56
C ASN A 121 7.59 -5.33 5.71
N LYS A 122 8.27 -6.46 5.49
CA LYS A 122 9.16 -7.03 6.50
C LYS A 122 10.48 -6.26 6.45
N ILE A 123 10.57 -5.24 7.27
CA ILE A 123 11.82 -4.61 7.67
C ILE A 123 12.10 -5.05 9.12
N HIS A 124 13.37 -5.07 9.51
CA HIS A 124 13.88 -5.35 10.86
C HIS A 124 12.94 -4.92 12.01
N ASN A 125 12.27 -3.76 11.87
CA ASN A 125 11.04 -3.40 12.58
C ASN A 125 9.87 -3.35 11.57
N VAL A 126 8.77 -4.06 11.85
CA VAL A 126 7.63 -4.06 10.93
C VAL A 126 6.94 -2.70 10.97
N TYR A 127 7.14 -1.90 9.92
CA TYR A 127 6.43 -0.63 9.74
C TYR A 127 5.04 -0.92 9.19
N TYR A 128 4.04 -0.56 9.99
CA TYR A 128 2.65 -0.70 9.63
C TYR A 128 2.06 0.68 9.37
N THR A 129 1.42 0.85 8.21
CA THR A 129 0.69 2.06 7.90
C THR A 129 -0.75 1.70 7.56
N HIS A 130 -1.69 2.45 8.13
CA HIS A 130 -3.13 2.30 7.85
C HIS A 130 -3.53 3.25 6.73
N SER A 131 -4.49 2.84 5.92
CA SER A 131 -5.12 3.68 4.92
C SER A 131 -6.10 4.68 5.53
N ASN A 132 -6.61 5.57 4.69
CA ASN A 132 -7.89 6.24 4.95
C ASN A 132 -9.04 5.21 5.07
N THR A 133 -10.17 5.64 5.62
CA THR A 133 -11.40 4.85 5.65
C THR A 133 -12.22 5.09 4.37
N VAL A 134 -12.91 4.07 3.88
CA VAL A 134 -13.98 4.21 2.87
C VAL A 134 -15.28 3.66 3.43
N GLU A 135 -16.33 4.47 3.37
CA GLU A 135 -17.68 4.06 3.76
C GLU A 135 -18.47 3.62 2.52
N ILE A 136 -18.99 2.40 2.57
CA ILE A 136 -19.84 1.83 1.54
C ILE A 136 -21.27 1.83 2.09
N ASP A 137 -22.16 2.57 1.44
CA ASP A 137 -23.59 2.63 1.73
C ASP A 137 -24.37 1.98 0.59
N ILE A 138 -25.03 0.87 0.86
CA ILE A 138 -25.86 0.18 -0.14
C ILE A 138 -27.30 0.60 0.10
N GLY A 139 -27.68 1.64 -0.63
CA GLY A 139 -28.96 2.31 -0.52
C GLY A 139 -30.14 1.37 -0.77
N LYS A 140 -31.19 1.54 0.04
CA LYS A 140 -32.57 1.38 -0.45
C LYS A 140 -32.73 2.32 -1.66
N LEU A 141 -33.21 1.81 -2.78
CA LEU A 141 -33.60 2.57 -3.98
C LEU A 141 -34.15 3.95 -3.57
N ASN A 142 -33.54 5.04 -4.04
CA ASN A 142 -33.99 6.39 -3.69
C ASN A 142 -35.24 6.70 -4.53
N ILE A 143 -36.40 6.20 -4.10
CA ILE A 143 -37.66 6.26 -4.87
C ILE A 143 -38.05 7.73 -5.17
N ALA A 144 -37.66 8.68 -4.32
CA ALA A 144 -37.85 10.11 -4.52
C ALA A 144 -37.22 10.64 -5.83
N LEU A 145 -36.07 10.11 -6.27
CA LEU A 145 -35.45 10.48 -7.56
C LEU A 145 -36.16 9.88 -8.77
N LEU A 146 -36.82 8.73 -8.60
CA LEU A 146 -37.60 8.08 -9.66
C LEU A 146 -38.89 8.87 -9.95
N PHE A 147 -39.51 9.44 -8.91
CA PHE A 147 -40.68 10.31 -9.07
C PHE A 147 -40.34 11.63 -9.80
N LEU A 148 -39.16 12.22 -9.55
CA LEU A 148 -38.75 13.45 -10.22
C LEU A 148 -38.56 13.29 -11.74
N LYS A 149 -37.97 12.17 -12.18
CA LYS A 149 -37.81 11.90 -13.63
C LYS A 149 -39.13 11.59 -14.35
N ALA A 150 -40.14 11.12 -13.63
CA ALA A 150 -41.47 10.86 -14.21
C ALA A 150 -42.27 12.15 -14.46
N ILE A 151 -41.95 13.23 -13.75
CA ILE A 151 -42.63 14.52 -13.90
C ILE A 151 -42.13 15.27 -15.16
N ASP A 152 -40.84 15.15 -15.51
CA ASP A 152 -40.28 15.79 -16.71
C ASP A 152 -40.80 15.19 -18.04
N VAL A 153 -41.29 13.95 -18.04
CA VAL A 153 -41.83 13.29 -19.25
C VAL A 153 -43.27 13.74 -19.55
N ALA A 154 -44.01 14.28 -18.58
CA ALA A 154 -45.39 14.68 -18.77
C ALA A 154 -45.58 16.11 -19.34
N CYS A 155 -44.51 16.91 -19.45
CA CYS A 155 -44.62 18.33 -19.79
C CYS A 155 -44.31 18.68 -21.28
N HIS A 156 -43.98 17.70 -22.12
CA HIS A 156 -43.54 17.95 -23.51
C HIS A 156 -44.48 17.47 -24.62
N THR A 157 -45.74 17.10 -24.32
CA THR A 157 -46.72 16.72 -25.36
C THR A 157 -48.06 17.45 -25.20
N THR A 158 -48.04 18.78 -25.22
CA THR A 158 -49.22 19.60 -25.60
C THR A 158 -48.77 20.92 -26.21
N SER A 159 -48.61 20.95 -27.54
CA SER A 159 -49.04 22.05 -28.43
C SER A 159 -48.96 21.60 -29.87
#